data_AF-A0A925V0U9-F1
#
_entry.id   AF-A0A925V0U9-F1
#
_cell.length_a   1.000
_cell.length_b   1.000
_cell.length_c   1.000
_cell.angle_alpha   90.00
_cell.angle_beta   90.00
_cell.angle_gamma   90.00
#
_symmetry.space_group_name_H-M   'P 1'
#
loop_
_entity.id
_entity.type
_entity.pdbx_description
1 polymer ?
#
loop_
_entity_poly.entity_id
_entity_poly.type
_entity_poly.pdbx_seq_one_letter_code
_entity_poly.pdbx_strand_id
1 'polypeptide(L)'
;MRALALLGVGLAAGLLAAPASASAFEDAGLTPESVAVLKSATDVLFDRGTAAYRQQAYARAAEMWERSYDLLGELADVEARRDEVALHLAHAHLQANAVDHDPRRLLRARELLSGFTDVLARTSTPSELADRERAAQMLEIIGYRLDQSEAPTLAAEVPAQPQVSPRRPADLRRANGLIAGGATGLALGVIALGVSADLARRMEIDHADPLTET
;
A
#
# COMPACT_ATOMS: atom_id res chain seq x y z
N MET A 1 25.34 51.95 42.93
CA MET A 1 24.75 52.96 42.05
C MET A 1 23.96 52.25 40.96
N ARG A 2 22.71 52.69 40.78
CA ARG A 2 21.70 52.16 39.86
C ARG A 2 22.01 52.57 38.41
N ALA A 3 21.75 51.68 37.45
CA ALA A 3 21.44 52.08 36.07
C ALA A 3 20.45 51.06 35.47
N LEU A 4 19.17 51.44 35.49
CA LEU A 4 18.10 50.93 34.64
C LEU A 4 18.37 51.37 33.19
N ALA A 5 18.13 50.50 32.22
CA ALA A 5 17.77 50.87 30.84
C ALA A 5 16.84 49.77 30.30
N LEU A 6 15.52 49.98 30.35
CA LEU A 6 14.67 50.59 29.30
C LEU A 6 14.45 49.68 28.08
N LEU A 7 13.38 48.87 28.18
CA LEU A 7 12.26 48.82 27.24
C LEU A 7 12.56 49.32 25.81
N GLY A 8 12.73 48.36 24.89
CA GLY A 8 12.55 48.55 23.46
C GLY A 8 11.44 47.64 22.94
N VAL A 9 10.21 48.15 22.95
CA VAL A 9 9.05 47.55 22.27
C VAL A 9 9.26 47.74 20.77
N GLY A 10 9.66 46.68 20.07
CA GLY A 10 9.81 46.65 18.62
C GLY A 10 8.53 46.14 17.95
N LEU A 11 7.87 47.05 17.25
CA LEU A 11 6.75 46.87 16.33
C LEU A 11 6.65 45.47 15.67
N ALA A 12 5.54 44.78 15.93
CA ALA A 12 5.10 43.63 15.14
C ALA A 12 4.61 44.11 13.77
N ALA A 13 5.45 44.00 12.74
CA ALA A 13 5.00 44.10 11.36
C ALA A 13 4.25 42.81 11.02
N GLY A 14 2.92 42.88 11.08
CA GLY A 14 2.03 41.84 10.60
C GLY A 14 2.17 41.68 9.08
N LEU A 15 3.03 40.77 8.65
CA LEU A 15 2.98 40.20 7.32
C LEU A 15 1.70 39.35 7.24
N LEU A 16 0.61 39.95 6.75
CA LEU A 16 -0.52 39.20 6.21
C LEU A 16 -0.02 38.50 4.94
N ALA A 17 0.59 37.32 5.12
CA ALA A 17 0.79 36.39 4.02
C ALA A 17 -0.60 36.03 3.49
N ALA A 18 -0.96 36.56 2.33
CA ALA A 18 -2.15 36.13 1.62
C ALA A 18 -2.05 34.60 1.40
N PRO A 19 -3.12 33.82 1.63
CA PRO A 19 -3.08 32.40 1.41
C PRO A 19 -2.90 32.15 -0.10
N ALA A 20 -1.69 31.76 -0.51
CA ALA A 20 -1.37 31.39 -1.89
C ALA A 20 -2.16 30.15 -2.39
N SER A 21 -2.95 29.52 -1.51
CA SER A 21 -3.75 28.33 -1.82
C SER A 21 -5.05 28.61 -2.57
N ALA A 22 -5.45 29.88 -2.76
CA ALA A 22 -6.72 30.18 -3.45
C ALA A 22 -6.63 30.01 -4.98
N SER A 23 -5.44 30.18 -5.57
CA SER A 23 -5.28 30.27 -7.04
C SER A 23 -5.18 28.91 -7.75
N ALA A 24 -4.96 27.80 -7.03
CA ALA A 24 -4.80 26.48 -7.62
C ALA A 24 -6.14 25.82 -8.01
N PHE A 25 -7.25 26.26 -7.41
CA PHE A 25 -8.57 25.65 -7.63
C PHE A 25 -9.34 26.23 -8.83
N GLU A 26 -8.98 27.42 -9.31
CA GLU A 26 -9.71 28.12 -10.38
C GLU A 26 -9.53 27.45 -11.76
N ASP A 27 -8.40 26.78 -11.99
CA ASP A 27 -8.08 26.17 -13.29
C ASP A 27 -8.77 24.79 -13.49
N ALA A 28 -9.10 24.11 -12.39
CA ALA A 28 -9.80 22.81 -12.43
C ALA A 28 -11.34 22.96 -12.37
N GLY A 29 -11.86 24.17 -12.12
CA GLY A 29 -13.30 24.40 -11.95
C GLY A 29 -13.92 23.68 -10.73
N LEU A 30 -13.10 23.20 -9.79
CA LEU A 30 -13.57 22.51 -8.60
C LEU A 30 -13.95 23.52 -7.52
N THR A 31 -15.21 23.46 -7.08
CA THR A 31 -15.67 24.22 -5.92
C THR A 31 -15.09 23.66 -4.61
N PRO A 32 -14.98 24.48 -3.54
CA PRO A 32 -14.57 23.99 -2.22
C PRO A 32 -15.45 22.83 -1.71
N GLU A 33 -16.73 22.83 -2.03
CA GLU A 33 -17.68 21.76 -1.68
C GLU A 33 -17.32 20.45 -2.40
N SER A 34 -17.07 20.49 -3.72
CA SER A 34 -16.63 19.30 -4.46
C SER A 34 -15.31 18.74 -3.96
N VAL A 35 -14.36 19.59 -3.56
CA VAL A 35 -13.09 19.16 -2.96
C VAL A 35 -13.33 18.43 -1.64
N ALA A 36 -14.24 18.95 -0.78
CA ALA A 36 -14.59 18.29 0.47
C ALA A 36 -15.26 16.93 0.25
N VAL A 37 -16.15 16.83 -0.75
CA VAL A 37 -16.81 15.57 -1.14
C VAL A 37 -15.79 14.55 -1.65
N LEU A 38 -14.87 14.96 -2.53
CA LEU A 38 -13.81 14.09 -3.04
C LEU A 38 -12.90 13.58 -1.91
N LYS A 39 -12.47 14.47 -1.00
CA LYS A 39 -11.67 14.06 0.18
C LYS A 39 -12.40 13.04 1.04
N SER A 40 -13.68 13.28 1.35
CA SER A 40 -14.49 12.33 2.12
C SER A 40 -14.66 10.99 1.41
N ALA A 41 -14.89 11.00 0.09
CA ALA A 41 -15.01 9.77 -0.70
C ALA A 41 -13.71 8.95 -0.71
N THR A 42 -12.58 9.63 -0.87
CA THR A 42 -11.23 9.04 -0.76
C THR A 42 -11.03 8.38 0.61
N ASP A 43 -11.33 9.08 1.71
CA ASP A 43 -11.14 8.52 3.05
C ASP A 43 -12.01 7.28 3.29
N VAL A 44 -13.26 7.29 2.83
CA VAL A 44 -14.15 6.12 2.91
C VAL A 44 -13.59 4.92 2.12
N LEU A 45 -13.03 5.16 0.94
CA LEU A 45 -12.40 4.10 0.13
C LEU A 45 -11.13 3.58 0.80
N PHE A 46 -10.30 4.49 1.35
CA PHE A 46 -9.09 4.13 2.07
C PHE A 46 -9.38 3.26 3.30
N ASP A 47 -10.39 3.61 4.09
CA ASP A 47 -10.82 2.84 5.26
C ASP A 47 -11.37 1.46 4.88
N ARG A 48 -12.17 1.40 3.81
CA ARG A 48 -12.67 0.12 3.28
C ARG A 48 -11.54 -0.77 2.75
N GLY A 49 -10.55 -0.19 2.08
CA GLY A 49 -9.35 -0.89 1.65
C GLY A 49 -8.57 -1.44 2.85
N THR A 50 -8.39 -0.64 3.90
CA THR A 50 -7.74 -1.05 5.15
C THR A 50 -8.49 -2.19 5.83
N ALA A 51 -9.83 -2.12 5.90
CA ALA A 51 -10.65 -3.19 6.46
C ALA A 51 -10.54 -4.49 5.65
N ALA A 52 -10.56 -4.41 4.31
CA ALA A 52 -10.37 -5.57 3.43
C ALA A 52 -8.97 -6.18 3.59
N TYR A 53 -7.94 -5.34 3.69
CA TYR A 53 -6.55 -5.78 3.88
C TYR A 53 -6.40 -6.56 5.20
N ARG A 54 -6.98 -6.06 6.30
CA ARG A 54 -6.99 -6.75 7.60
C ARG A 54 -7.68 -8.11 7.56
N GLN A 55 -8.67 -8.27 6.69
CA GLN A 55 -9.36 -9.55 6.44
C GLN A 55 -8.62 -10.44 5.42
N GLN A 56 -7.39 -10.08 5.05
CA GLN A 56 -6.57 -10.77 4.04
C GLN A 56 -7.21 -10.81 2.64
N ALA A 57 -8.20 -9.94 2.38
CA ALA A 57 -8.82 -9.79 1.07
C ALA A 57 -8.00 -8.80 0.20
N TYR A 58 -6.73 -9.14 -0.06
CA TYR A 58 -5.75 -8.21 -0.63
C TYR A 58 -6.12 -7.68 -2.02
N ALA A 59 -6.71 -8.50 -2.89
CA ALA A 59 -7.17 -8.05 -4.21
C ALA A 59 -8.27 -6.97 -4.07
N ARG A 60 -9.22 -7.18 -3.14
CA ARG A 60 -10.26 -6.20 -2.84
C ARG A 60 -9.70 -4.94 -2.18
N ALA A 61 -8.68 -5.07 -1.33
CA ALA A 61 -7.99 -3.93 -0.75
C ALA A 61 -7.34 -3.07 -1.85
N ALA A 62 -6.63 -3.71 -2.79
CA ALA A 62 -6.01 -3.04 -3.93
C ALA A 62 -7.06 -2.29 -4.77
N GLU A 63 -8.20 -2.92 -5.09
CA GLU A 63 -9.28 -2.26 -5.85
C GLU A 63 -9.83 -0.99 -5.15
N MET A 64 -9.99 -1.02 -3.81
CA MET A 64 -10.48 0.13 -3.06
C MET A 64 -9.45 1.25 -3.00
N TRP A 65 -8.18 0.90 -2.76
CA TRP A 65 -7.08 1.87 -2.73
C TRP A 65 -6.75 2.44 -4.11
N GLU A 66 -6.92 1.69 -5.20
CA GLU A 66 -6.77 2.19 -6.56
C GLU A 66 -7.81 3.27 -6.87
N ARG A 67 -9.09 3.03 -6.54
CA ARG A 67 -10.12 4.07 -6.66
C ARG A 67 -9.83 5.28 -5.80
N SER A 68 -9.33 5.07 -4.58
CA SER A 68 -8.90 6.16 -3.70
C SER A 68 -7.75 6.96 -4.30
N TYR A 69 -6.79 6.28 -4.94
CA TYR A 69 -5.63 6.89 -5.58
C TYR A 69 -6.03 7.72 -6.81
N ASP A 70 -6.95 7.20 -7.62
CA ASP A 70 -7.46 7.88 -8.81
C ASP A 70 -8.19 9.19 -8.43
N LEU A 71 -9.04 9.17 -7.39
CA LEU A 71 -9.72 10.37 -6.89
C LEU A 71 -8.74 11.43 -6.37
N LEU A 72 -7.64 11.00 -5.74
CA LEU A 72 -6.58 11.92 -5.30
C LEU A 72 -5.83 12.56 -6.47
N GLY A 73 -5.80 11.91 -7.65
CA GLY A 73 -5.23 12.48 -8.87
C GLY A 73 -5.96 13.73 -9.36
N GLU A 74 -7.21 13.92 -8.97
CA GLU A 74 -8.02 15.11 -9.30
C GLU A 74 -7.74 16.31 -8.38
N LEU A 75 -7.00 16.09 -7.29
CA LEU A 75 -6.74 17.08 -6.25
C LEU A 75 -5.26 17.47 -6.28
N ALA A 76 -4.95 18.73 -6.61
CA ALA A 76 -3.56 19.21 -6.68
C ALA A 76 -2.86 19.24 -5.31
N ASP A 77 -3.59 19.55 -4.24
CA ASP A 77 -3.03 19.84 -2.91
C ASP A 77 -3.02 18.64 -1.94
N VAL A 78 -2.92 17.41 -2.45
CA VAL A 78 -2.97 16.18 -1.62
C VAL A 78 -1.86 15.18 -1.93
N GLU A 79 -0.72 15.66 -2.41
CA GLU A 79 0.45 14.81 -2.75
C GLU A 79 0.82 13.85 -1.62
N ALA A 80 0.96 14.36 -0.38
CA ALA A 80 1.31 13.53 0.77
C ALA A 80 0.31 12.37 1.02
N ARG A 81 -0.99 12.63 0.83
CA ARG A 81 -2.03 11.60 0.98
C ARG A 81 -1.97 10.61 -0.18
N ARG A 82 -1.71 11.09 -1.39
CA ARG A 82 -1.56 10.26 -2.59
C ARG A 82 -0.36 9.31 -2.46
N ASP A 83 0.75 9.80 -1.92
CA ASP A 83 1.95 9.02 -1.66
C ASP A 83 1.70 7.92 -0.61
N GLU A 84 1.00 8.26 0.48
CA GLU A 84 0.56 7.27 1.47
C GLU A 84 -0.29 6.17 0.83
N VAL A 85 -1.30 6.54 0.02
CA VAL A 85 -2.15 5.56 -0.68
C VAL A 85 -1.35 4.72 -1.67
N ALA A 86 -0.37 5.30 -2.39
CA ALA A 86 0.49 4.56 -3.32
C ALA A 86 1.26 3.45 -2.64
N LEU A 87 1.86 3.73 -1.48
CA LEU A 87 2.61 2.74 -0.70
C LEU A 87 1.71 1.59 -0.23
N HIS A 88 0.51 1.90 0.28
CA HIS A 88 -0.48 0.90 0.70
C HIS A 88 -0.95 0.05 -0.49
N LEU A 89 -1.28 0.70 -1.62
CA LEU A 89 -1.70 0.03 -2.85
C LEU A 89 -0.63 -0.93 -3.39
N ALA A 90 0.63 -0.50 -3.42
CA ALA A 90 1.75 -1.35 -3.82
C ALA A 90 1.87 -2.59 -2.90
N HIS A 91 1.71 -2.40 -1.58
CA HIS A 91 1.73 -3.51 -0.65
C HIS A 91 0.55 -4.48 -0.86
N ALA A 92 -0.66 -3.98 -1.11
CA ALA A 92 -1.81 -4.83 -1.46
C ALA A 92 -1.57 -5.63 -2.74
N HIS A 93 -0.98 -5.04 -3.78
CA HIS A 93 -0.64 -5.76 -5.01
C HIS A 93 0.39 -6.87 -4.76
N LEU A 94 1.42 -6.61 -3.94
CA LEU A 94 2.41 -7.60 -3.54
C LEU A 94 1.79 -8.80 -2.80
N GLN A 95 0.87 -8.53 -1.86
CA GLN A 95 0.18 -9.58 -1.11
C GLN A 95 -0.83 -10.33 -1.98
N ALA A 96 -1.55 -9.63 -2.86
CA ALA A 96 -2.48 -10.27 -3.79
C ALA A 96 -1.74 -11.18 -4.77
N ASN A 97 -0.57 -10.76 -5.30
CA ASN A 97 0.29 -11.62 -6.12
C ASN A 97 0.75 -12.88 -5.37
N ALA A 98 1.02 -12.79 -4.07
CA ALA A 98 1.40 -13.97 -3.28
C ALA A 98 0.26 -15.00 -3.19
N VAL A 99 -1.00 -14.60 -3.44
CA VAL A 99 -2.18 -15.47 -3.41
C VAL A 99 -2.57 -15.96 -4.80
N ASP A 100 -2.60 -15.09 -5.81
CA ASP A 100 -3.09 -15.43 -7.16
C ASP A 100 -1.99 -15.61 -8.21
N HIS A 101 -0.74 -15.33 -7.86
CA HIS A 101 0.43 -15.41 -8.73
C HIS A 101 0.33 -14.59 -10.03
N ASP A 102 -0.51 -13.54 -10.08
CA ASP A 102 -0.61 -12.69 -11.27
C ASP A 102 0.61 -11.73 -11.37
N PRO A 103 1.49 -11.89 -12.37
CA PRO A 103 2.68 -11.05 -12.53
C PRO A 103 2.33 -9.57 -12.82
N ARG A 104 1.14 -9.27 -13.34
CA ARG A 104 0.69 -7.89 -13.58
C ARG A 104 0.64 -7.09 -12.29
N ARG A 105 0.34 -7.73 -11.16
CA ARG A 105 0.35 -7.09 -9.84
C ARG A 105 1.75 -6.68 -9.40
N LEU A 106 2.76 -7.50 -9.70
CA LEU A 106 4.16 -7.14 -9.41
C LEU A 106 4.61 -5.94 -10.22
N LEU A 107 4.25 -5.90 -11.51
CA LEU A 107 4.54 -4.76 -12.38
C LEU A 107 3.85 -3.48 -11.86
N ARG A 108 2.58 -3.58 -11.46
CA ARG A 108 1.84 -2.43 -10.90
C ARG A 108 2.44 -1.95 -9.58
N ALA A 109 2.78 -2.88 -8.67
CA ALA A 109 3.45 -2.53 -7.41
C ALA A 109 4.81 -1.85 -7.66
N ARG A 110 5.59 -2.32 -8.65
CA ARG A 110 6.87 -1.72 -9.03
C ARG A 110 6.69 -0.28 -9.50
N GLU A 111 5.75 -0.04 -10.40
CA GLU A 111 5.45 1.29 -10.92
C GLU A 111 5.11 2.29 -9.81
N LEU A 112 4.20 1.89 -8.92
CA LEU A 112 3.78 2.72 -7.77
C LEU A 112 4.95 3.04 -6.84
N LEU A 113 5.77 2.04 -6.49
CA LEU A 113 6.91 2.23 -5.59
C LEU A 113 8.02 3.06 -6.23
N SER A 114 8.29 2.88 -7.52
CA SER A 114 9.28 3.71 -8.24
C SER A 114 8.88 5.19 -8.22
N GLY A 115 7.61 5.48 -8.52
CA GLY A 115 7.09 6.85 -8.43
C GLY A 115 7.19 7.42 -7.01
N PHE A 116 6.82 6.65 -6.00
CA PHE A 116 6.94 7.03 -4.60
C PHE A 116 8.40 7.30 -4.18
N THR A 117 9.35 6.45 -4.58
CA THR A 117 10.78 6.67 -4.28
C THR A 117 11.34 7.91 -4.96
N ASP A 118 10.89 8.24 -6.18
CA ASP A 118 11.31 9.45 -6.90
C ASP A 118 10.82 10.72 -6.21
N VAL A 119 9.63 10.67 -5.59
CA VAL A 119 9.11 11.77 -4.77
C VAL A 119 9.93 11.92 -3.50
N LEU A 120 10.12 10.82 -2.75
CA LEU A 120 10.89 10.84 -1.50
C LEU A 120 12.39 11.14 -1.67
N ALA A 121 12.95 10.97 -2.87
CA ALA A 121 14.31 11.40 -3.16
C ALA A 121 14.53 12.91 -2.98
N ARG A 122 13.45 13.71 -3.00
CA ARG A 122 13.47 15.17 -2.85
C ARG A 122 13.18 15.65 -1.44
N THR A 123 12.76 14.77 -0.54
CA THR A 123 12.43 15.09 0.86
C THR A 123 13.38 14.39 1.83
N SER A 124 13.38 14.79 3.11
CA SER A 124 14.45 14.40 4.05
C SER A 124 14.01 14.30 5.51
N THR A 125 12.71 14.17 5.80
CA THR A 125 12.30 13.91 7.19
C THR A 125 12.66 12.48 7.59
N PRO A 126 12.94 12.22 8.88
CA PRO A 126 13.26 10.86 9.35
C PRO A 126 12.17 9.82 9.05
N SER A 127 10.89 10.20 9.07
CA SER A 127 9.78 9.32 8.71
C SER A 127 9.79 8.94 7.23
N GLU A 128 10.02 9.91 6.35
CA GLU A 128 10.13 9.68 4.91
C GLU A 128 11.33 8.80 4.57
N LEU A 129 12.46 8.96 5.27
CA LEU A 129 13.62 8.08 5.08
C LEU A 129 13.30 6.61 5.38
N ALA A 130 12.56 6.35 6.45
CA ALA A 130 12.13 5.00 6.80
C ALA A 130 11.17 4.41 5.75
N ASP A 131 10.24 5.22 5.24
CA ASP A 131 9.33 4.79 4.17
C ASP A 131 10.07 4.55 2.85
N ARG A 132 11.10 5.36 2.54
CA ARG A 132 11.96 5.16 1.37
C ARG A 132 12.74 3.85 1.46
N GLU A 133 13.32 3.54 2.62
CA GLU A 133 14.00 2.26 2.84
C GLU A 133 13.03 1.08 2.69
N ARG A 134 11.82 1.20 3.25
CA ARG A 134 10.79 0.17 3.09
C ARG A 134 10.42 -0.03 1.61
N ALA A 135 10.22 1.05 0.87
CA ALA A 135 9.92 1.00 -0.55
C ALA A 135 11.06 0.38 -1.38
N ALA A 136 12.31 0.70 -1.06
CA ALA A 136 13.49 0.11 -1.71
C ALA A 136 13.56 -1.41 -1.48
N GLN A 137 13.34 -1.88 -0.25
CA GLN A 137 13.29 -3.31 0.06
C GLN A 137 12.15 -4.01 -0.70
N MET A 138 10.98 -3.38 -0.79
CA MET A 138 9.86 -3.93 -1.57
C MET A 138 10.20 -4.03 -3.06
N LEU A 139 10.88 -3.04 -3.63
CA LEU A 139 11.34 -3.06 -5.03
C LEU A 139 12.33 -4.20 -5.29
N GLU A 140 13.26 -4.47 -4.37
CA GLU A 140 14.17 -5.62 -4.46
C GLU A 140 13.41 -6.95 -4.46
N ILE A 141 12.43 -7.11 -3.56
CA ILE A 141 11.57 -8.31 -3.51
C ILE A 141 10.80 -8.48 -4.82
N ILE A 142 10.27 -7.39 -5.39
CA ILE A 142 9.53 -7.43 -6.66
C ILE A 142 10.47 -7.87 -7.79
N GLY A 143 11.67 -7.31 -7.89
CA GLY A 143 12.66 -7.69 -8.89
C GLY A 143 12.95 -9.19 -8.85
N TYR A 144 13.26 -9.71 -7.66
CA TYR A 144 13.51 -11.14 -7.46
C TYR A 144 12.32 -12.04 -7.86
N ARG A 145 11.09 -11.62 -7.59
CA ARG A 145 9.87 -12.38 -7.95
C ARG A 145 9.57 -12.32 -9.46
N LEU A 146 9.81 -11.18 -10.10
CA LEU A 146 9.67 -11.03 -11.55
C LEU A 146 10.70 -11.90 -12.28
N ASP A 147 11.96 -11.88 -11.86
CA ASP A 147 13.02 -12.71 -12.44
C ASP A 147 12.68 -14.21 -12.36
N GLN A 148 12.07 -14.66 -11.25
CA GLN A 148 11.58 -16.03 -11.11
C GLN A 148 10.37 -16.36 -12.00
N SER A 149 9.53 -15.37 -12.27
CA SER A 149 8.35 -15.53 -13.12
C SER A 149 8.72 -15.56 -14.62
N GLU A 150 9.79 -14.85 -14.99
CA GLU A 150 10.33 -14.80 -16.35
C GLU A 150 11.37 -15.90 -16.63
N ALA A 151 11.90 -16.55 -15.59
CA ALA A 151 12.81 -17.66 -15.75
C ALA A 151 12.19 -18.69 -16.71
N PRO A 152 12.78 -18.89 -17.91
CA PRO A 152 12.20 -19.77 -18.90
C PRO A 152 12.09 -21.14 -18.25
N THR A 153 10.94 -21.78 -18.42
CA THR A 153 10.69 -23.16 -17.99
C THR A 153 11.60 -24.10 -18.79
N LEU A 154 12.91 -24.03 -18.57
CA LEU A 154 13.95 -24.85 -19.16
C LEU A 154 13.97 -26.21 -18.45
N ALA A 155 12.82 -26.88 -18.41
CA ALA A 155 12.60 -28.29 -18.05
C ALA A 155 11.08 -28.47 -17.91
N ALA A 156 10.37 -29.30 -18.68
CA ALA A 156 10.80 -30.50 -19.36
C ALA A 156 10.10 -30.58 -20.71
N GLU A 157 10.87 -30.74 -21.77
CA GLU A 157 10.46 -31.62 -22.85
C GLU A 157 10.32 -33.01 -22.22
N VAL A 158 9.15 -33.27 -21.60
CA VAL A 158 8.76 -34.62 -21.23
C VAL A 158 8.74 -35.35 -22.58
N PRO A 159 9.65 -36.31 -22.83
CA PRO A 159 9.60 -37.07 -24.06
C PRO A 159 8.19 -37.60 -24.17
N ALA A 160 7.50 -37.25 -25.26
CA ALA A 160 6.12 -37.61 -25.50
C ALA A 160 5.95 -39.10 -25.21
N GLN A 161 5.42 -39.44 -24.04
CA GLN A 161 5.07 -40.82 -23.77
C GLN A 161 4.04 -41.17 -24.85
N PRO A 162 4.24 -42.24 -25.62
CA PRO A 162 3.29 -42.64 -26.65
C PRO A 162 1.92 -42.67 -26.00
N GLN A 163 1.01 -41.85 -26.52
CA GLN A 163 -0.37 -41.81 -26.05
C GLN A 163 -0.97 -43.19 -26.28
N VAL A 164 -0.93 -44.04 -25.26
CA VAL A 164 -1.73 -45.25 -25.22
C VAL A 164 -3.16 -44.75 -25.14
N SER A 165 -3.86 -44.83 -26.27
CA SER A 165 -5.27 -44.51 -26.34
C SER A 165 -5.99 -45.25 -25.21
N PRO A 166 -6.66 -44.56 -24.27
CA PRO A 166 -7.43 -45.24 -23.26
C PRO A 166 -8.47 -46.11 -23.97
N ARG A 167 -8.32 -47.43 -23.87
CA ARG A 167 -9.36 -48.39 -24.23
C ARG A 167 -10.60 -47.97 -23.45
N ARG A 168 -11.59 -47.44 -24.17
CA ARG A 168 -12.92 -47.10 -23.65
C ARG A 168 -13.44 -48.30 -22.86
N PRO A 169 -13.50 -48.27 -21.51
CA PRO A 169 -14.16 -49.33 -20.78
C PRO A 169 -15.64 -49.25 -21.14
N ALA A 170 -16.19 -50.37 -21.60
CA ALA A 170 -17.60 -50.53 -21.82
C ALA A 170 -18.36 -50.24 -20.51
N ASP A 171 -19.55 -49.68 -20.67
CA ASP A 171 -20.59 -49.47 -19.68
C ASP A 171 -20.47 -50.34 -18.43
N LEU A 172 -20.19 -49.71 -17.27
CA LEU A 172 -20.62 -50.22 -15.98
C LEU A 172 -21.44 -49.15 -15.26
N ARG A 173 -22.72 -49.24 -15.58
CA ARG A 173 -23.87 -48.78 -14.82
C ARG A 173 -23.69 -49.14 -13.32
N ARG A 174 -23.88 -48.14 -12.45
CA ARG A 174 -24.35 -48.26 -11.05
C ARG A 174 -23.35 -48.78 -10.00
N ALA A 175 -22.89 -47.89 -9.11
CA ALA A 175 -22.89 -48.12 -7.65
C ALA A 175 -22.47 -46.86 -6.86
N ASN A 176 -23.26 -46.53 -5.83
CA ASN A 176 -22.91 -45.62 -4.74
C ASN A 176 -21.74 -46.19 -3.90
N GLY A 177 -20.87 -45.32 -3.39
CA GLY A 177 -19.83 -45.65 -2.38
C GLY A 177 -18.61 -44.74 -2.56
N LEU A 178 -18.39 -43.71 -1.74
CA LEU A 178 -17.83 -43.69 -0.38
C LEU A 178 -16.31 -44.04 -0.32
N ILE A 179 -15.54 -43.05 0.19
CA ILE A 179 -14.19 -43.02 0.78
C ILE A 179 -12.94 -43.15 -0.13
N ALA A 180 -12.00 -42.24 0.15
CA ALA A 180 -10.61 -42.53 0.56
C ALA A 180 -9.49 -42.09 -0.38
N GLY A 181 -8.53 -41.36 0.20
CA GLY A 181 -7.20 -41.06 -0.35
C GLY A 181 -7.09 -39.62 -0.81
N GLY A 182 -6.14 -38.80 -0.38
CA GLY A 182 -4.89 -39.07 0.34
C GLY A 182 -3.87 -38.05 -0.15
N ALA A 183 -3.42 -37.21 0.79
CA ALA A 183 -2.20 -36.41 0.87
C ALA A 183 -1.41 -36.02 -0.42
N THR A 184 -1.12 -34.72 -0.54
CA THR A 184 0.28 -34.23 -0.64
C THR A 184 0.38 -32.83 -0.05
N GLY A 185 1.33 -32.64 0.86
CA GLY A 185 1.59 -31.36 1.51
C GLY A 185 2.33 -30.38 0.61
N LEU A 186 2.10 -29.10 0.86
CA LEU A 186 3.06 -28.04 0.59
C LEU A 186 3.19 -27.21 1.86
N ALA A 187 4.33 -27.37 2.52
CA ALA A 187 4.79 -26.48 3.55
C ALA A 187 5.13 -25.14 2.88
N LEU A 188 4.19 -24.18 2.92
CA LEU A 188 4.49 -22.80 2.64
C LEU A 188 4.98 -22.15 3.93
N GLY A 189 6.28 -21.84 3.94
CA GLY A 189 6.93 -21.11 5.02
C GLY A 189 6.23 -19.78 5.26
N VAL A 190 5.65 -19.65 6.45
CA VAL A 190 5.15 -18.39 6.98
C VAL A 190 6.36 -17.54 7.34
N ILE A 191 6.80 -16.69 6.43
CA ILE A 191 7.55 -15.49 6.80
C ILE A 191 6.49 -14.46 7.20
N ALA A 192 6.00 -14.57 8.43
CA ALA A 192 5.27 -13.50 9.09
C ALA A 192 6.30 -12.42 9.46
N LEU A 193 6.58 -11.52 8.52
CA LEU A 193 7.24 -10.26 8.85
C LEU A 193 6.28 -9.44 9.71
N GLY A 194 6.52 -9.50 11.02
CA GLY A 194 5.82 -8.73 12.03
C GLY A 194 6.06 -7.24 11.86
N VAL A 195 5.14 -6.56 11.19
CA VAL A 195 5.09 -5.08 11.15
C VAL A 195 3.89 -4.53 11.94
N SER A 196 2.99 -5.38 12.44
CA SER A 196 1.77 -4.91 13.13
C SER A 196 1.97 -4.48 14.59
N ALA A 197 3.12 -4.78 15.22
CA ALA A 197 3.32 -4.53 16.64
C ALA A 197 3.85 -3.12 16.97
N ASP A 198 4.44 -2.40 16.01
CA ASP A 198 5.06 -1.10 16.29
C ASP A 198 4.04 0.06 16.32
N LEU A 199 2.94 -0.05 15.59
CA LEU A 199 1.91 0.99 15.56
C LEU A 199 1.08 1.05 16.86
N ALA A 200 0.92 -0.07 17.58
CA ALA A 200 0.20 -0.10 18.85
C ALA A 200 1.00 0.51 20.01
N ARG A 201 2.34 0.39 19.98
CA ARG A 201 3.21 0.92 21.05
C ARG A 201 3.36 2.45 21.00
N ARG A 202 3.15 3.09 19.84
CA ARG A 202 3.21 4.55 19.71
C ARG A 202 1.96 5.29 20.20
N MET A 203 0.80 4.63 20.31
CA MET A 203 -0.41 5.25 20.87
C MET A 203 -0.49 5.17 22.41
N GLU A 204 0.33 4.35 23.05
CA GLU A 204 0.32 4.16 24.51
C GLU A 204 1.25 5.14 25.27
N ILE A 205 2.10 5.89 24.56
CA ILE A 205 3.07 6.83 25.18
C ILE A 205 2.49 8.26 25.34
N ASP A 206 1.42 8.62 24.64
CA ASP A 206 0.77 9.95 24.73
C ASP A 206 -0.36 10.04 25.78
N HIS A 207 -0.45 9.07 26.70
CA HIS A 207 -1.42 9.10 27.82
C HIS A 207 -0.78 9.13 29.21
N ALA A 208 0.52 9.46 29.31
CA ALA A 208 1.16 9.78 30.59
C ALA A 208 0.77 11.20 31.06
N ASP A 209 -0.41 11.27 31.67
CA ASP A 209 -0.88 12.14 32.76
C ASP A 209 0.03 13.34 33.18
N PRO A 210 -0.39 14.59 32.92
CA PRO A 210 0.25 15.78 33.49
C PRO A 210 -0.47 16.22 34.78
N LEU A 211 -0.35 15.47 35.88
CA LEU A 211 -0.86 15.92 37.18
C LEU A 211 0.02 15.47 38.34
N THR A 212 1.04 16.25 38.69
CA THR A 212 1.40 16.54 40.09
C THR A 212 2.38 17.73 40.14
N GLU A 213 1.83 18.93 40.19
CA GLU A 213 2.48 20.06 40.88
C GLU A 213 1.76 20.23 42.24
N THR A 214 2.53 20.10 43.32
CA THR A 214 2.23 20.62 44.66
C THR A 214 3.45 21.34 45.16
#